data_AF-A0A1K1PE06-F1
#
_entry.id   AF-A0A1K1PE06-F1
#
_cell.length_a   1.000
_cell.length_b   1.000
_cell.length_c   1.000
_cell.angle_alpha   90.00
_cell.angle_beta   90.00
_cell.angle_gamma   90.00
#
_symmetry.space_group_name_H-M   'P 1'
#
loop_
_entity.id
_entity.type
_entity.pdbx_description
1 polymer ?
#
loop_
_entity_poly.entity_id
_entity_poly.type
_entity_poly.pdbx_seq_one_letter_code
_entity_poly.pdbx_strand_id
1 'polypeptide(L)'
;MNVKTFIKKYTMVIALVVVFIFFSLWTEGKLLLAQNMSNLLLQNAYVLVMACGMLLCILTGGNIDLSVGSTVCLIGAIAAQMMSKHHMNAYLVIGLCLLLSILIGMWQGFWIGYIHIPPFICTLAGMFLFRGIGRAILESKTIAINDETFLKTFASYIEIPGLDNDIKWSAFIAGIAVACILVAVTVFNRIKKAKKGYKQASAVSQFAKIAVIDLLIIAYSWKLAHYKGIPVMALWVLAIVFIYAFITSKTAFGRYFYAVGGNEKATKLSGINTNKVYFLAYTSMSLLAGLSGLLIGARIGSINGDTGNSFEMDAIGSCFIGGASAYGGSGTVGGVVVGAILLGVINQGMSIKGLDNNWQYVVKGAVLLVAVIFDVVSNKKTGKAG
;
A
#
# COMPACT_ATOMS: atom_id res chain seq x y z
N MET A 1 1.89 23.44 -21.74
CA MET A 1 2.75 22.29 -21.37
C MET A 1 2.73 21.34 -22.56
N ASN A 2 3.87 20.93 -23.09
CA ASN A 2 3.92 20.07 -24.28
C ASN A 2 3.29 18.70 -23.99
N VAL A 3 2.53 18.12 -24.93
CA VAL A 3 1.77 16.87 -24.75
C VAL A 3 2.68 15.73 -24.28
N LYS A 4 3.89 15.63 -24.86
CA LYS A 4 4.90 14.64 -24.45
C LYS A 4 5.29 14.75 -22.97
N THR A 5 5.39 15.96 -22.43
CA THR A 5 5.73 16.20 -21.02
C THR A 5 4.56 15.89 -20.09
N PHE A 6 3.32 16.14 -20.54
CA PHE A 6 2.12 15.75 -19.80
C PHE A 6 2.01 14.23 -19.69
N ILE A 7 2.12 13.51 -20.80
CA ILE A 7 2.04 12.06 -20.84
C ILE A 7 3.08 11.45 -19.91
N LYS A 8 4.36 11.82 -20.05
CA LYS A 8 5.44 11.31 -19.19
C LYS A 8 5.21 11.53 -17.70
N LYS A 9 4.58 12.65 -17.32
CA LYS A 9 4.34 12.99 -15.91
C LYS A 9 3.18 12.19 -15.32
N TYR A 10 2.18 11.85 -16.12
CA TYR A 10 0.96 11.21 -15.68
C TYR A 10 0.80 9.77 -16.19
N THR A 11 1.85 9.17 -16.76
CA THR A 11 1.82 7.83 -17.38
C THR A 11 1.10 6.80 -16.51
N MET A 12 1.45 6.72 -15.23
CA MET A 12 0.87 5.72 -14.31
C MET A 12 -0.61 5.98 -14.02
N VAL A 13 -1.01 7.24 -13.85
CA VAL A 13 -2.41 7.62 -13.64
C VAL A 13 -3.22 7.35 -14.90
N ILE A 14 -2.67 7.66 -16.07
CA ILE A 14 -3.30 7.37 -17.37
C ILE A 14 -3.47 5.86 -17.54
N ALA A 15 -2.44 5.07 -17.23
CA ALA A 15 -2.51 3.61 -17.28
C ALA A 15 -3.63 3.07 -16.37
N LEU A 16 -3.71 3.55 -15.13
CA LEU A 16 -4.80 3.20 -14.22
C LEU A 16 -6.18 3.55 -14.80
N VAL A 17 -6.36 4.76 -15.33
CA VAL A 17 -7.63 5.21 -15.90
C VAL A 17 -8.02 4.35 -17.11
N VAL A 18 -7.07 4.05 -18.00
CA VAL A 18 -7.30 3.18 -19.18
C VAL A 18 -7.73 1.78 -18.74
N VAL A 19 -6.99 1.17 -17.81
CA VAL A 19 -7.32 -0.16 -17.27
C VAL A 19 -8.68 -0.15 -16.58
N PHE A 20 -8.98 0.89 -15.79
CA PHE A 20 -10.26 1.03 -15.10
C PHE A 20 -11.44 1.15 -16.07
N ILE A 21 -11.31 1.97 -17.12
CA ILE A 21 -12.34 2.10 -18.16
C ILE A 21 -12.51 0.75 -18.88
N PHE A 22 -11.40 0.09 -19.25
CA PHE A 22 -11.43 -1.21 -19.91
C PHE A 22 -12.22 -2.23 -19.08
N PHE A 23 -11.87 -2.43 -17.80
CA PHE A 23 -12.58 -3.38 -16.94
C PHE A 23 -14.01 -2.93 -16.61
N SER A 24 -14.27 -1.63 -16.51
CA SER A 24 -15.63 -1.11 -16.34
C SER A 24 -16.52 -1.46 -17.53
N LEU A 25 -16.02 -1.30 -18.76
CA LEU A 25 -16.75 -1.66 -19.98
C LEU A 25 -16.88 -3.18 -20.11
N TRP A 26 -15.78 -3.89 -19.90
CA TRP A 26 -15.76 -5.35 -20.04
C TRP A 26 -16.73 -5.99 -19.06
N THR A 27 -16.74 -5.57 -17.80
CA THR A 27 -17.67 -6.06 -16.75
C THR A 27 -19.11 -5.55 -16.87
N GLU A 28 -19.48 -4.90 -17.98
CA GLU A 28 -20.83 -4.34 -18.20
C GLU A 28 -21.27 -3.39 -17.07
N GLY A 29 -20.32 -2.59 -16.56
CA GLY A 29 -20.56 -1.65 -15.46
C GLY A 29 -20.62 -2.29 -14.07
N LYS A 30 -20.54 -3.63 -13.93
CA LYS A 30 -20.56 -4.30 -12.62
C LYS A 30 -19.41 -3.84 -11.71
N LEU A 31 -18.24 -3.52 -12.26
CA LEU A 31 -17.13 -2.96 -11.49
C LEU A 31 -17.53 -1.68 -10.72
N LEU A 32 -18.42 -0.85 -11.27
CA LEU A 32 -18.87 0.43 -10.69
C LEU A 32 -20.02 0.28 -9.67
N LEU A 33 -20.47 -0.95 -9.39
CA LEU A 33 -21.44 -1.21 -8.35
C LEU A 33 -20.86 -0.85 -6.98
N ALA A 34 -21.70 -0.30 -6.11
CA ALA A 34 -21.30 0.21 -4.79
C ALA A 34 -20.55 -0.84 -3.95
N GLN A 35 -21.03 -2.09 -3.97
CA GLN A 35 -20.38 -3.22 -3.32
C GLN A 35 -18.98 -3.51 -3.89
N ASN A 36 -18.82 -3.49 -5.21
CA ASN A 36 -17.53 -3.76 -5.86
C ASN A 36 -16.53 -2.63 -5.62
N MET A 37 -17.00 -1.38 -5.54
CA MET A 37 -16.17 -0.24 -5.16
C MET A 37 -15.70 -0.29 -3.70
N SER A 38 -16.52 -0.81 -2.78
CA SER A 38 -16.11 -1.08 -1.39
C SER A 38 -15.12 -2.24 -1.32
N ASN A 39 -15.44 -3.34 -2.02
CA ASN A 39 -14.57 -4.51 -2.10
C ASN A 39 -13.21 -4.14 -2.66
N LEU A 40 -13.12 -3.32 -3.71
CA LEU A 40 -11.85 -2.90 -4.29
C LEU A 40 -10.89 -2.32 -3.23
N LEU A 41 -11.36 -1.54 -2.26
CA LEU A 41 -10.52 -1.07 -1.15
C LEU A 41 -10.21 -2.18 -0.15
N LEU A 42 -11.23 -2.93 0.29
CA LEU A 42 -11.06 -3.97 1.31
C LEU A 42 -10.12 -5.08 0.86
N GLN A 43 -10.27 -5.55 -0.38
CA GLN A 43 -9.46 -6.62 -0.93
C GLN A 43 -8.01 -6.19 -1.16
N ASN A 44 -7.76 -4.91 -1.45
CA ASN A 44 -6.42 -4.38 -1.76
C ASN A 44 -5.79 -3.62 -0.59
N ALA A 45 -6.45 -3.55 0.57
CA ALA A 45 -5.96 -2.84 1.75
C ALA A 45 -4.57 -3.35 2.18
N TYR A 46 -4.37 -4.67 2.17
CA TYR A 46 -3.08 -5.28 2.52
C TYR A 46 -1.95 -4.84 1.58
N VAL A 47 -2.21 -4.78 0.27
CA VAL A 47 -1.22 -4.35 -0.73
C VAL A 47 -0.89 -2.88 -0.53
N LEU A 48 -1.89 -2.03 -0.32
CA LEU A 48 -1.69 -0.59 -0.10
C LEU A 48 -0.84 -0.30 1.14
N VAL A 49 -1.04 -1.05 2.22
CA VAL A 49 -0.25 -0.94 3.45
C VAL A 49 1.17 -1.48 3.22
N MET A 50 1.32 -2.72 2.75
CA MET A 50 2.64 -3.33 2.59
C MET A 50 3.50 -2.64 1.54
N ALA A 51 2.91 -2.16 0.45
CA ALA A 51 3.66 -1.50 -0.61
C ALA A 51 4.31 -0.18 -0.14
N CYS A 52 3.75 0.47 0.89
CA CYS A 52 4.40 1.62 1.54
C CYS A 52 5.72 1.24 2.22
N GLY A 53 5.77 0.07 2.88
CA GLY A 53 6.99 -0.46 3.50
C GLY A 53 7.96 -1.01 2.46
N MET A 54 7.44 -1.74 1.47
CA MET A 54 8.24 -2.33 0.40
C MET A 54 8.92 -1.24 -0.42
N LEU A 55 8.26 -0.10 -0.60
CA LEU A 55 8.88 1.08 -1.20
C LEU A 55 10.14 1.51 -0.43
N LEU A 56 10.14 1.51 0.90
CA LEU A 56 11.34 1.88 1.66
C LEU A 56 12.48 0.90 1.43
N CYS A 57 12.20 -0.41 1.37
CA CYS A 57 13.19 -1.43 1.01
C CYS A 57 13.74 -1.23 -0.41
N ILE A 58 12.86 -0.98 -1.38
CA ILE A 58 13.27 -0.74 -2.78
C ILE A 58 14.09 0.55 -2.89
N LEU A 59 13.74 1.58 -2.12
CA LEU A 59 14.48 2.83 -2.13
C LEU A 59 15.93 2.65 -1.65
N THR A 60 16.25 1.66 -0.82
CA THR A 60 17.62 1.39 -0.35
C THR A 60 18.41 0.50 -1.32
N GLY A 61 18.41 0.83 -2.61
CA GLY A 61 19.24 0.16 -3.62
C GLY A 61 18.57 -1.00 -4.38
N GLY A 62 17.25 -0.93 -4.56
CA GLY A 62 16.49 -1.93 -5.31
C GLY A 62 16.20 -3.22 -4.53
N ASN A 63 16.43 -3.20 -3.21
CA ASN A 63 16.24 -4.37 -2.38
C ASN A 63 14.76 -4.67 -2.13
N ILE A 64 14.44 -5.94 -1.94
CA ILE A 64 13.08 -6.42 -1.72
C ILE A 64 13.03 -7.34 -0.51
N ASP A 65 11.92 -7.29 0.23
CA ASP A 65 11.67 -8.20 1.33
C ASP A 65 10.72 -9.33 0.92
N LEU A 66 11.27 -10.52 0.70
CA LEU A 66 10.49 -11.70 0.32
C LEU A 66 9.73 -12.33 1.50
N SER A 67 10.08 -11.97 2.75
CA SER A 67 9.49 -12.57 3.94
C SER A 67 8.11 -12.01 4.29
N VAL A 68 7.67 -10.92 3.66
CA VAL A 68 6.53 -10.13 4.15
C VAL A 68 5.22 -10.90 4.15
N GLY A 69 4.97 -11.75 3.13
CA GLY A 69 3.81 -12.63 3.12
C GLY A 69 3.86 -13.72 4.20
N SER A 70 5.05 -14.22 4.54
CA SER A 70 5.21 -15.15 5.65
C SER A 70 5.06 -14.49 7.03
N THR A 71 5.45 -13.22 7.16
CA THR A 71 5.22 -12.42 8.38
C THR A 71 3.73 -12.17 8.59
N VAL A 72 2.98 -11.87 7.52
CA VAL A 72 1.50 -11.81 7.55
C VAL A 72 0.92 -13.12 8.09
N CYS A 73 1.37 -14.28 7.59
CA CYS A 73 0.94 -15.60 8.06
C CYS A 73 1.24 -15.79 9.55
N LEU A 74 2.47 -15.52 9.98
CA LEU A 74 2.91 -15.73 11.36
C LEU A 74 2.13 -14.86 12.35
N ILE A 75 2.03 -13.55 12.06
CA ILE A 75 1.33 -12.61 12.93
C ILE A 75 -0.17 -12.88 12.95
N GLY A 76 -0.77 -13.19 11.80
CA GLY A 76 -2.15 -13.63 11.73
C GLY A 76 -2.40 -14.91 12.54
N ALA A 77 -1.50 -15.89 12.45
CA ALA A 77 -1.59 -17.15 13.17
C ALA A 77 -1.54 -16.95 14.69
N ILE A 78 -0.60 -16.13 15.16
CA ILE A 78 -0.47 -15.76 16.58
C ILE A 78 -1.74 -15.05 17.05
N ALA A 79 -2.22 -14.06 16.30
CA ALA A 79 -3.45 -13.33 16.63
C ALA A 79 -4.65 -14.26 16.73
N ALA A 80 -4.86 -15.12 15.73
CA ALA A 80 -5.96 -16.08 15.69
C ALA A 80 -5.89 -17.07 16.85
N GLN A 81 -4.69 -17.60 17.17
CA GLN A 81 -4.54 -18.55 18.26
C GLN A 81 -4.74 -17.90 19.63
N MET A 82 -4.21 -16.70 19.87
CA MET A 82 -4.39 -15.99 21.14
C MET A 82 -5.85 -15.61 21.40
N MET A 83 -6.59 -15.20 20.37
CA MET A 83 -8.01 -14.86 20.50
C MET A 83 -8.90 -16.11 20.60
N SER A 84 -8.67 -17.12 19.75
CA SER A 84 -9.55 -18.29 19.68
C SER A 84 -9.30 -19.32 20.79
N LYS A 85 -8.05 -19.55 21.19
CA LYS A 85 -7.69 -20.61 22.16
C LYS A 85 -7.48 -20.07 23.57
N HIS A 86 -6.89 -18.88 23.69
CA HIS A 86 -6.58 -18.27 24.98
C HIS A 86 -7.58 -17.19 25.40
N HIS A 87 -8.58 -16.89 24.54
CA HIS A 87 -9.63 -15.89 24.79
C HIS A 87 -9.08 -14.54 25.29
N MET A 88 -7.90 -14.16 24.80
CA MET A 88 -7.24 -12.93 25.20
C MET A 88 -7.94 -11.71 24.59
N ASN A 89 -7.93 -10.59 25.32
CA ASN A 89 -8.49 -9.33 24.87
C ASN A 89 -7.86 -8.86 23.54
N ALA A 90 -8.71 -8.51 22.57
CA ALA A 90 -8.29 -8.10 21.22
C ALA A 90 -7.27 -6.95 21.20
N TYR A 91 -7.42 -5.92 22.03
CA TYR A 91 -6.49 -4.79 22.05
C TYR A 91 -5.09 -5.20 22.49
N LEU A 92 -5.03 -6.10 23.48
CA LEU A 92 -3.76 -6.65 23.95
C LEU A 92 -3.13 -7.52 22.86
N VAL A 93 -3.92 -8.35 22.18
CA VAL A 93 -3.45 -9.19 21.06
C VAL A 93 -2.89 -8.32 19.93
N ILE A 94 -3.59 -7.25 19.54
CA ILE A 94 -3.12 -6.29 18.53
C ILE A 94 -1.78 -5.69 18.95
N GLY A 95 -1.65 -5.22 20.19
CA GLY A 95 -0.41 -4.65 20.72
C GLY A 95 0.77 -5.62 20.69
N LEU A 96 0.56 -6.86 21.14
CA LEU A 96 1.59 -7.91 21.12
C LEU A 96 1.98 -8.30 19.69
N CYS A 97 1.01 -8.41 18.78
CA CYS A 97 1.26 -8.70 17.37
C CYS A 97 2.11 -7.61 16.70
N LEU A 98 1.81 -6.33 16.94
CA LEU A 98 2.60 -5.23 16.41
C LEU A 98 4.01 -5.20 17.01
N LEU A 99 4.15 -5.49 18.31
CA LEU A 99 5.46 -5.60 18.96
C LEU A 99 6.30 -6.73 18.36
N LEU A 100 5.72 -7.93 18.20
CA LEU A 100 6.40 -9.07 17.57
C LEU A 100 6.79 -8.77 16.12
N SER A 101 5.96 -8.03 15.40
CA SER A 101 6.25 -7.59 14.03
C SER A 101 7.46 -6.66 13.98
N ILE A 102 7.59 -5.74 14.94
CA ILE A 102 8.77 -4.89 15.09
C ILE A 102 9.99 -5.76 15.39
N LEU A 103 9.91 -6.72 16.32
CA LEU A 103 11.03 -7.59 16.67
C LEU A 103 11.51 -8.43 15.48
N ILE A 104 10.59 -8.98 14.68
CA ILE A 104 10.90 -9.68 13.43
C ILE A 104 11.65 -8.75 12.45
N GLY A 105 11.16 -7.51 12.30
CA GLY A 105 11.80 -6.52 11.44
C GLY A 105 13.15 -6.03 11.94
N MET A 106 13.33 -5.90 13.26
CA MET A 106 14.62 -5.59 13.88
C MET A 106 15.62 -6.74 13.64
N TRP A 107 15.17 -7.99 13.74
CA TRP A 107 15.99 -9.16 13.44
C TRP A 107 16.45 -9.15 11.98
N GLN A 108 15.52 -9.02 11.03
CA GLN A 108 15.85 -8.90 9.60
C GLN A 108 16.76 -7.71 9.31
N GLY A 109 16.41 -6.54 9.84
CA GLY A 109 17.16 -5.30 9.67
C GLY A 109 18.57 -5.36 10.28
N PHE A 110 18.78 -6.16 11.34
CA PHE A 110 20.10 -6.33 11.95
C PHE A 110 21.05 -7.08 11.00
N TRP A 111 20.62 -8.23 10.48
CA TRP A 111 21.41 -9.03 9.55
C TRP A 111 21.74 -8.25 8.27
N ILE A 112 20.77 -7.51 7.76
CA ILE A 112 20.92 -6.76 6.52
C ILE A 112 21.76 -5.50 6.75
N GLY A 113 21.40 -4.67 7.74
CA GLY A 113 22.00 -3.37 7.94
C GLY A 113 23.37 -3.42 8.62
N TYR A 114 23.60 -4.34 9.57
CA TYR A 114 24.82 -4.36 10.38
C TYR A 114 25.78 -5.48 10.00
N ILE A 115 25.25 -6.66 9.70
CA ILE A 115 26.06 -7.81 9.28
C ILE A 115 26.29 -7.81 7.75
N HIS A 116 25.54 -6.99 7.00
CA HIS A 116 25.65 -6.83 5.55
C HIS A 116 25.38 -8.14 4.79
N ILE A 117 24.46 -8.97 5.31
CA ILE A 117 23.95 -10.12 4.56
C ILE A 117 23.09 -9.60 3.40
N PRO A 118 23.26 -10.12 2.17
CA PRO A 118 22.42 -9.73 1.04
C PRO A 118 20.92 -9.85 1.36
N PRO A 119 20.11 -8.81 1.11
CA PRO A 119 18.73 -8.79 1.58
C PRO A 119 17.85 -9.92 1.06
N PHE A 120 18.03 -10.32 -0.20
CA PHE A 120 17.25 -11.40 -0.78
C PHE A 120 17.49 -12.73 -0.04
N ILE A 121 18.71 -13.01 0.44
CA ILE A 121 19.04 -14.24 1.18
C ILE A 121 18.41 -14.19 2.57
N CYS A 122 18.60 -13.09 3.28
CA CYS A 122 18.09 -12.93 4.64
C CYS A 122 16.56 -13.00 4.70
N THR A 123 15.90 -12.37 3.72
CA THR A 123 14.44 -12.35 3.63
C THR A 123 13.87 -13.63 3.04
N LEU A 124 14.58 -14.33 2.14
CA LEU A 124 14.21 -15.68 1.71
C LEU A 124 14.30 -16.69 2.87
N ALA A 125 15.37 -16.64 3.66
CA ALA A 125 15.47 -17.46 4.88
C ALA A 125 14.35 -17.12 5.87
N GLY A 126 14.05 -15.83 6.06
CA GLY A 126 12.91 -15.36 6.82
C GLY A 126 11.58 -15.90 6.31
N MET A 127 11.39 -15.92 4.99
CA MET A 127 10.19 -16.43 4.34
C MET A 127 9.89 -17.88 4.76
N PHE A 128 10.90 -18.76 4.70
CA PHE A 128 10.76 -20.15 5.14
C PHE A 128 10.56 -20.27 6.65
N LEU A 129 11.35 -19.52 7.43
CA LEU A 129 11.31 -19.59 8.90
C LEU A 129 9.96 -19.13 9.44
N PHE A 130 9.50 -17.93 9.09
CA PHE A 130 8.27 -17.36 9.64
C PHE A 130 7.04 -18.11 9.13
N ARG A 131 7.06 -18.58 7.87
CA ARG A 131 5.97 -19.43 7.35
C ARG A 131 5.92 -20.76 8.08
N GLY A 132 7.06 -21.40 8.30
CA GLY A 132 7.16 -22.66 9.04
C GLY A 132 6.61 -22.53 10.45
N ILE A 133 7.03 -21.49 11.18
CA ILE A 133 6.53 -21.20 12.54
C ILE A 133 5.03 -20.91 12.51
N GLY A 134 4.55 -20.07 11.58
CA GLY A 134 3.12 -19.75 11.46
C GLY A 134 2.27 -21.00 11.20
N ARG A 135 2.73 -21.90 10.33
CA ARG A 135 2.06 -23.19 10.08
C ARG A 135 2.10 -24.13 11.28
N ALA A 136 3.19 -24.15 12.03
CA ALA A 136 3.30 -24.94 13.25
C ALA A 136 2.33 -24.46 14.34
N ILE A 137 2.22 -23.14 14.53
CA ILE A 137 1.26 -22.49 15.45
C ILE A 137 -0.18 -22.86 15.09
N LEU A 138 -0.51 -22.87 13.79
CA LEU A 138 -1.84 -23.23 13.30
C LEU A 138 -2.12 -24.74 13.31
N GLU A 139 -1.12 -25.58 13.56
CA GLU A 139 -1.20 -27.04 13.35
C GLU A 139 -1.68 -27.40 11.92
N SER A 140 -1.36 -26.55 10.93
CA SER A 140 -1.87 -26.63 9.56
C SER A 140 -3.40 -26.60 9.42
N LYS A 141 -4.14 -26.11 10.44
CA LYS A 141 -5.59 -25.92 10.42
C LYS A 141 -5.95 -24.47 10.08
N THR A 142 -7.22 -24.25 9.76
CA THR A 142 -7.80 -22.91 9.67
C THR A 142 -8.39 -22.54 11.03
N ILE A 143 -7.94 -21.43 11.60
CA ILE A 143 -8.47 -20.90 12.87
C ILE A 143 -9.35 -19.70 12.56
N ALA A 144 -10.61 -19.75 13.00
CA ALA A 144 -11.55 -18.65 12.85
C ALA A 144 -11.29 -17.53 13.87
N ILE A 145 -11.54 -16.29 13.48
CA ILE A 145 -11.47 -15.10 14.32
C ILE A 145 -12.89 -14.53 14.46
N ASN A 146 -13.51 -14.82 15.60
CA ASN A 146 -14.89 -14.41 15.89
C ASN A 146 -14.98 -13.31 16.96
N ASP A 147 -13.86 -12.76 17.41
CA ASP A 147 -13.86 -11.71 18.43
C ASP A 147 -14.45 -10.42 17.87
N GLU A 148 -15.58 -9.99 18.44
CA GLU A 148 -16.30 -8.80 17.97
C GLU A 148 -15.47 -7.52 18.08
N THR A 149 -14.64 -7.39 19.12
CA THR A 149 -13.82 -6.18 19.34
C THR A 149 -12.76 -6.07 18.24
N PHE A 150 -12.14 -7.19 17.89
CA PHE A 150 -11.18 -7.29 16.80
C PHE A 150 -11.82 -6.97 15.45
N LEU A 151 -12.96 -7.59 15.15
CA LEU A 151 -13.71 -7.33 13.91
C LEU A 151 -14.20 -5.89 13.83
N LYS A 152 -14.67 -5.30 14.94
CA LYS A 152 -15.07 -3.89 15.00
C LYS A 152 -13.89 -2.94 14.77
N THR A 153 -12.68 -3.28 15.22
CA THR A 153 -11.49 -2.44 15.08
C THR A 153 -10.98 -2.35 13.63
N PHE A 154 -11.13 -3.42 12.86
CA PHE A 154 -10.57 -3.49 11.50
C PHE A 154 -11.63 -3.57 10.41
N ALA A 155 -12.61 -4.48 10.53
CA ALA A 155 -13.53 -4.84 9.45
C ALA A 155 -14.91 -4.16 9.49
N SER A 156 -15.19 -3.33 10.50
CA SER A 156 -16.45 -2.60 10.59
C SER A 156 -16.57 -1.46 9.57
N TYR A 157 -17.78 -0.92 9.49
CA TYR A 157 -18.10 0.29 8.76
C TYR A 157 -18.52 1.39 9.73
N ILE A 158 -18.21 2.63 9.36
CA ILE A 158 -18.63 3.79 10.14
C ILE A 158 -20.11 4.04 9.88
N GLU A 159 -20.90 3.99 10.94
CA GLU A 159 -22.31 4.34 10.93
C GLU A 159 -22.58 5.35 12.05
N ILE A 160 -23.09 6.54 11.68
CA ILE A 160 -23.44 7.60 12.61
C ILE A 160 -24.96 7.52 12.89
N PRO A 161 -25.38 7.20 14.13
CA PRO A 161 -26.79 7.14 14.49
C PRO A 161 -27.53 8.44 14.16
N GLY A 162 -28.67 8.34 13.48
CA GLY A 162 -29.52 9.49 13.10
C GLY A 162 -29.16 10.15 11.76
N LEU A 163 -27.95 9.93 11.23
CA LEU A 163 -27.52 10.43 9.93
C LEU A 163 -27.53 9.33 8.84
N ASP A 164 -27.25 8.09 9.25
CA ASP A 164 -26.97 6.96 8.37
C ASP A 164 -28.07 5.90 8.39
N ASN A 165 -29.28 6.27 7.94
CA ASN A 165 -30.40 5.35 7.80
C ASN A 165 -30.23 4.48 6.53
N ASP A 166 -30.99 4.77 5.46
CA ASP A 166 -30.93 4.02 4.19
C ASP A 166 -29.71 4.38 3.34
N ILE A 167 -29.41 5.67 3.26
CA ILE A 167 -28.20 6.20 2.62
C ILE A 167 -27.24 6.59 3.73
N LYS A 168 -26.00 6.09 3.66
CA LYS A 168 -24.94 6.41 4.61
C LYS A 168 -24.34 7.79 4.28
N TRP A 169 -25.07 8.85 4.63
CA TRP A 169 -24.71 10.24 4.36
C TRP A 169 -23.36 10.64 4.97
N SER A 170 -22.93 10.00 6.07
CA SER A 170 -21.60 10.19 6.66
C SER A 170 -20.48 9.99 5.63
N ALA A 171 -20.60 8.98 4.77
CA ALA A 171 -19.62 8.68 3.74
C ALA A 171 -19.54 9.78 2.68
N PHE A 172 -20.70 10.36 2.32
CA PHE A 172 -20.80 11.43 1.34
C PHE A 172 -20.27 12.75 1.89
N ILE A 173 -20.67 13.11 3.12
CA ILE A 173 -20.20 14.31 3.83
C ILE A 173 -18.69 14.27 4.04
N ALA A 174 -18.14 13.11 4.42
CA ALA A 174 -16.69 12.94 4.53
C ALA A 174 -15.98 13.17 3.19
N GLY A 175 -16.55 12.70 2.07
CA GLY A 175 -16.03 12.96 0.72
C GLY A 175 -15.98 14.45 0.38
N ILE A 176 -17.07 15.18 0.66
CA ILE A 176 -17.14 16.63 0.48
C ILE A 176 -16.12 17.35 1.37
N ALA A 177 -16.01 16.95 2.64
CA ALA A 177 -15.04 17.52 3.57
C ALA A 177 -13.60 17.36 3.07
N VAL A 178 -13.23 16.18 2.57
CA VAL A 178 -11.91 15.93 1.97
C VAL A 178 -11.67 16.82 0.75
N ALA A 179 -12.66 16.95 -0.15
CA ALA A 179 -12.56 17.84 -1.32
C ALA A 179 -12.33 19.30 -0.89
N CYS A 180 -13.13 19.80 0.07
CA CYS A 180 -12.96 21.14 0.63
C CYS A 180 -11.57 21.35 1.25
N ILE A 181 -11.05 20.37 1.98
CA ILE A 181 -9.70 20.42 2.56
C ILE A 181 -8.64 20.46 1.47
N LEU A 182 -8.75 19.67 0.39
CA LEU A 182 -7.81 19.67 -0.72
C LEU A 182 -7.78 21.02 -1.45
N VAL A 183 -8.95 21.62 -1.69
CA VAL A 183 -9.06 22.98 -2.23
C VAL A 183 -8.40 23.98 -1.28
N ALA A 184 -8.74 23.97 0.01
CA ALA A 184 -8.18 24.89 1.00
C ALA A 184 -6.65 24.78 1.08
N VAL A 185 -6.11 23.57 1.23
CA VAL A 185 -4.66 23.30 1.26
C VAL A 185 -3.98 23.81 -0.01
N THR A 186 -4.63 23.68 -1.17
CA THR A 186 -4.11 24.19 -2.44
C THR A 186 -4.07 25.71 -2.46
N VAL A 187 -5.15 26.38 -2.03
CA VAL A 187 -5.23 27.84 -1.94
C VAL A 187 -4.15 28.34 -0.98
N PHE A 188 -4.05 27.78 0.23
CA PHE A 188 -3.03 28.17 1.20
C PHE A 188 -1.60 27.96 0.69
N ASN A 189 -1.33 26.82 0.04
CA ASN A 189 -0.02 26.56 -0.55
C ASN A 189 0.31 27.53 -1.69
N ARG A 190 -0.69 27.95 -2.46
CA ARG A 190 -0.53 28.95 -3.52
C ARG A 190 -0.22 30.33 -2.93
N ILE A 191 -0.98 30.77 -1.93
CA ILE A 191 -0.73 32.03 -1.20
C ILE A 191 0.66 32.03 -0.58
N LYS A 192 1.06 30.93 0.07
CA LYS A 192 2.40 30.78 0.68
C LYS A 192 3.52 30.85 -0.37
N LYS A 193 3.30 30.29 -1.57
CA LYS A 193 4.25 30.41 -2.68
C LYS A 193 4.29 31.82 -3.28
N ALA A 194 3.13 32.50 -3.35
CA ALA A 194 3.03 33.89 -3.79
C ALA A 194 3.82 34.82 -2.87
N LYS A 195 3.63 34.69 -1.56
CA LYS A 195 4.37 35.47 -0.54
C LYS A 195 5.88 35.26 -0.61
N LYS A 196 6.33 34.09 -1.07
CA LYS A 196 7.76 33.75 -1.23
C LYS A 196 8.33 34.08 -2.61
N GLY A 197 7.57 34.75 -3.48
CA GLY A 197 8.03 35.16 -4.82
C GLY A 197 8.27 34.02 -5.80
N TYR A 198 7.79 32.80 -5.54
CA TYR A 198 7.98 31.67 -6.45
C TYR A 198 7.10 31.79 -7.70
N LYS A 199 7.64 31.43 -8.88
CA LYS A 199 6.84 31.28 -10.11
C LYS A 199 5.75 30.23 -9.90
N GLN A 200 4.50 30.59 -10.17
CA GLN A 200 3.35 29.73 -9.98
C GLN A 200 2.83 29.18 -11.30
N ALA A 201 2.27 27.98 -11.27
CA ALA A 201 1.49 27.49 -12.38
C ALA A 201 0.24 28.36 -12.61
N SER A 202 -0.29 28.34 -13.83
CA SER A 202 -1.58 28.97 -14.13
C SER A 202 -2.65 28.49 -13.13
N ALA A 203 -3.39 29.43 -12.55
CA ALA A 203 -4.43 29.14 -11.56
C ALA A 203 -5.46 28.16 -12.15
N VAL A 204 -5.88 28.40 -13.39
CA VAL A 204 -6.82 27.55 -14.14
C VAL A 204 -6.31 26.10 -14.19
N SER A 205 -5.04 25.88 -14.56
CA SER A 205 -4.50 24.51 -14.64
C SER A 205 -4.41 23.83 -13.27
N GLN A 206 -4.18 24.58 -12.19
CA GLN A 206 -4.05 24.02 -10.85
C GLN A 206 -5.42 23.66 -10.28
N PHE A 207 -6.39 24.57 -10.36
CA PHE A 207 -7.75 24.32 -9.87
C PHE A 207 -8.50 23.29 -10.72
N ALA A 208 -8.32 23.28 -12.05
CA ALA A 208 -8.92 22.26 -12.90
C ALA A 208 -8.48 20.83 -12.52
N LYS A 209 -7.19 20.64 -12.19
CA LYS A 209 -6.69 19.33 -11.74
C LYS A 209 -7.32 18.88 -10.44
N ILE A 210 -7.50 19.81 -9.50
CA ILE A 210 -8.09 19.50 -8.20
C ILE A 210 -9.58 19.26 -8.33
N ALA A 211 -10.30 20.06 -9.12
CA ALA A 211 -11.71 19.84 -9.40
C ALA A 211 -11.98 18.44 -9.96
N VAL A 212 -11.11 17.92 -10.84
CA VAL A 212 -11.21 16.54 -11.33
C VAL A 212 -11.00 15.51 -10.20
N ILE A 213 -10.01 15.71 -9.34
CA ILE A 213 -9.75 14.82 -8.20
C ILE A 213 -10.92 14.85 -7.21
N ASP A 214 -11.43 16.03 -6.88
CA ASP A 214 -12.54 16.22 -5.96
C ASP A 214 -13.82 15.60 -6.50
N LEU A 215 -14.09 15.74 -7.81
CA LEU A 215 -15.23 15.08 -8.45
C LEU A 215 -15.12 13.56 -8.32
N LEU A 216 -13.93 12.98 -8.52
CA LEU A 216 -13.72 11.53 -8.35
C LEU A 216 -13.90 11.09 -6.90
N ILE A 217 -13.41 11.87 -5.94
CA ILE A 217 -13.58 11.58 -4.50
C ILE A 217 -15.07 11.62 -4.14
N ILE A 218 -15.79 12.66 -4.54
CA ILE A 218 -17.22 12.82 -4.27
C ILE A 218 -18.02 11.70 -4.93
N ALA A 219 -17.72 11.35 -6.19
CA ALA A 219 -18.36 10.25 -6.89
C ALA A 219 -18.10 8.89 -6.22
N TYR A 220 -16.87 8.67 -5.72
CA TYR A 220 -16.53 7.48 -4.97
C TYR A 220 -17.26 7.40 -3.63
N SER A 221 -17.25 8.49 -2.86
CA SER A 221 -17.98 8.62 -1.60
C SER A 221 -19.48 8.41 -1.76
N TRP A 222 -20.07 8.89 -2.87
CA TRP A 222 -21.47 8.63 -3.21
C TRP A 222 -21.76 7.13 -3.40
N LYS A 223 -20.86 6.40 -4.06
CA LYS A 223 -20.97 4.95 -4.21
C LYS A 223 -20.87 4.25 -2.86
N LEU A 224 -19.96 4.65 -1.98
CA LEU A 224 -19.87 4.09 -0.63
C LEU A 224 -21.12 4.35 0.20
N ALA A 225 -21.72 5.54 0.06
CA ALA A 225 -22.95 5.91 0.76
C ALA A 225 -24.15 5.01 0.43
N HIS A 226 -24.18 4.44 -0.79
CA HIS A 226 -25.23 3.50 -1.26
C HIS A 226 -24.95 2.03 -0.91
N TYR A 227 -23.92 1.73 -0.12
CA TYR A 227 -23.63 0.36 0.32
C TYR A 227 -23.63 0.26 1.85
N LYS A 228 -22.45 0.33 2.47
CA LYS A 228 -22.27 0.20 3.92
C LYS A 228 -21.53 1.40 4.52
N GLY A 229 -21.30 2.46 3.74
CA GLY A 229 -20.52 3.61 4.18
C GLY A 229 -19.02 3.39 4.08
N ILE A 230 -18.25 4.06 4.95
CA ILE A 230 -16.78 4.02 4.91
C ILE A 230 -16.29 2.82 5.74
N PRO A 231 -15.55 1.88 5.14
CA PRO A 231 -14.94 0.80 5.90
C PRO A 231 -13.80 1.33 6.76
N VAL A 232 -13.70 0.88 8.02
CA VAL A 232 -12.63 1.27 8.94
C VAL A 232 -11.26 0.85 8.42
N MET A 233 -11.15 -0.26 7.67
CA MET A 233 -9.91 -0.63 6.97
C MET A 233 -9.39 0.48 6.04
N ALA A 234 -10.28 1.22 5.36
CA ALA A 234 -9.85 2.32 4.50
C ALA A 234 -9.21 3.45 5.30
N LEU A 235 -9.66 3.70 6.52
CA LEU A 235 -9.02 4.69 7.40
C LEU A 235 -7.62 4.25 7.83
N TRP A 236 -7.43 2.98 8.19
CA TRP A 236 -6.11 2.43 8.48
C TRP A 236 -5.16 2.57 7.28
N VAL A 237 -5.63 2.19 6.10
CA VAL A 237 -4.86 2.34 4.85
C VAL A 237 -4.50 3.81 4.59
N LEU A 238 -5.47 4.72 4.67
CA LEU A 238 -5.24 6.15 4.45
C LEU A 238 -4.25 6.71 5.46
N ALA A 239 -4.38 6.36 6.75
CA ALA A 239 -3.46 6.78 7.80
C ALA A 239 -2.02 6.36 7.48
N ILE A 240 -1.81 5.08 7.12
CA ILE A 240 -0.48 4.57 6.74
C ILE A 240 0.04 5.28 5.48
N VAL A 241 -0.76 5.38 4.43
CA VAL A 241 -0.37 6.06 3.19
C VAL A 241 0.04 7.51 3.47
N PHE A 242 -0.72 8.24 4.28
CA PHE A 242 -0.38 9.62 4.64
C PHE A 242 0.88 9.72 5.49
N ILE A 243 1.04 8.85 6.50
CA ILE A 243 2.24 8.82 7.35
C ILE A 243 3.48 8.58 6.48
N TYR A 244 3.48 7.56 5.63
CA TYR A 244 4.63 7.22 4.80
C TYR A 244 4.86 8.23 3.67
N ALA A 245 3.80 8.81 3.09
CA ALA A 245 3.92 9.90 2.14
C ALA A 245 4.54 11.14 2.81
N PHE A 246 4.17 11.46 4.05
CA PHE A 246 4.75 12.55 4.81
C PHE A 246 6.22 12.27 5.15
N ILE A 247 6.54 11.09 5.68
CA ILE A 247 7.91 10.68 6.02
C ILE A 247 8.80 10.82 4.78
N THR A 248 8.43 10.19 3.67
CA THR A 248 9.26 10.15 2.45
C THR A 248 9.39 11.50 1.75
N SER A 249 8.38 12.38 1.83
CA SER A 249 8.39 13.66 1.09
C SER A 249 8.75 14.90 1.91
N LYS A 250 8.54 14.88 3.24
CA LYS A 250 8.68 16.07 4.11
C LYS A 250 9.75 15.94 5.18
N THR A 251 10.18 14.73 5.54
CA THR A 251 11.17 14.56 6.62
C THR A 251 12.59 14.41 6.08
N ALA A 252 13.59 14.76 6.90
CA ALA A 252 15.00 14.50 6.59
C ALA A 252 15.29 12.99 6.55
N PHE A 253 14.69 12.26 7.49
CA PHE A 253 14.78 10.81 7.58
C PHE A 253 14.35 10.12 6.29
N GLY A 254 13.22 10.53 5.71
CA GLY A 254 12.74 10.00 4.43
C GLY A 254 13.74 10.17 3.29
N ARG A 255 14.48 11.30 3.25
CA ARG A 255 15.50 11.56 2.21
C ARG A 255 16.70 10.62 2.29
N TYR A 256 16.98 10.05 3.45
CA TYR A 256 18.10 9.11 3.61
C TYR A 256 17.87 7.83 2.82
N PHE A 257 16.63 7.31 2.75
CA PHE A 257 16.33 6.15 1.90
C PHE A 257 16.66 6.42 0.42
N TYR A 258 16.25 7.58 -0.10
CA TYR A 258 16.56 7.97 -1.48
C TYR A 258 18.06 8.17 -1.72
N ALA A 259 18.78 8.77 -0.75
CA ALA A 259 20.22 9.00 -0.86
C ALA A 259 21.00 7.67 -0.89
N VAL A 260 20.67 6.76 0.04
CA VAL A 260 21.29 5.42 0.10
C VAL A 260 21.10 4.66 -1.21
N GLY A 261 19.90 4.64 -1.78
CA GLY A 261 19.67 3.94 -3.05
C GLY A 261 20.28 4.62 -4.27
N GLY A 262 20.50 5.93 -4.24
CA GLY A 262 21.20 6.62 -5.33
C GLY A 262 22.69 6.31 -5.32
N ASN A 263 23.34 6.42 -4.16
CA ASN A 263 24.73 6.02 -3.98
C ASN A 263 25.05 5.83 -2.49
N GLU A 264 25.14 4.56 -2.05
CA GLU A 264 25.41 4.23 -0.66
C GLU A 264 26.77 4.75 -0.18
N LYS A 265 27.82 4.61 -1.00
CA LYS A 265 29.18 5.03 -0.65
C LYS A 265 29.26 6.54 -0.42
N ALA A 266 28.68 7.34 -1.33
CA ALA A 266 28.62 8.79 -1.21
C ALA A 266 27.76 9.24 -0.01
N THR A 267 26.68 8.51 0.27
CA THR A 267 25.81 8.76 1.43
C THR A 267 26.56 8.53 2.75
N LYS A 268 27.36 7.46 2.82
CA LYS A 268 28.21 7.17 3.98
C LYS A 268 29.29 8.23 4.19
N LEU A 269 29.92 8.70 3.12
CA LEU A 269 30.89 9.83 3.17
C LEU A 269 30.23 11.15 3.60
N SER A 270 28.92 11.30 3.37
CA SER A 270 28.13 12.46 3.80
C SER A 270 27.67 12.38 5.27
N GLY A 271 28.19 11.42 6.06
CA GLY A 271 27.92 11.28 7.49
C GLY A 271 26.59 10.59 7.83
N ILE A 272 25.89 10.04 6.86
CA ILE A 272 24.63 9.31 7.09
C ILE A 272 24.96 7.83 7.36
N ASN A 273 24.46 7.31 8.47
CA ASN A 273 24.65 5.91 8.84
C ASN A 273 23.73 5.01 8.00
N THR A 274 24.28 4.41 6.94
CA THR A 274 23.55 3.57 5.99
C THR A 274 22.99 2.30 6.65
N ASN A 275 23.72 1.70 7.59
CA ASN A 275 23.29 0.53 8.37
C ASN A 275 21.96 0.78 9.09
N LYS A 276 21.81 1.96 9.72
CA LYS A 276 20.56 2.36 10.39
C LYS A 276 19.41 2.55 9.38
N VAL A 277 19.70 3.03 8.17
CA VAL A 277 18.67 3.21 7.13
C VAL A 277 18.13 1.86 6.68
N TYR A 278 19.00 0.88 6.41
CA TYR A 278 18.58 -0.49 6.13
C TYR A 278 17.79 -1.09 7.29
N PHE A 279 18.31 -1.00 8.52
CA PHE A 279 17.64 -1.52 9.71
C PHE A 279 16.21 -0.99 9.86
N LEU A 280 16.02 0.32 9.68
CA LEU A 280 14.71 0.96 9.79
C LEU A 280 13.79 0.63 8.61
N ALA A 281 14.32 0.42 7.40
CA ALA A 281 13.52 -0.03 6.25
C ALA A 281 12.85 -1.38 6.55
N TYR A 282 13.62 -2.39 6.95
CA TYR A 282 13.09 -3.73 7.23
C TYR A 282 12.27 -3.80 8.52
N THR A 283 12.60 -2.99 9.52
CA THR A 283 11.76 -2.86 10.74
C THR A 283 10.38 -2.31 10.39
N SER A 284 10.34 -1.24 9.58
CA SER A 284 9.10 -0.65 9.09
C SER A 284 8.31 -1.62 8.21
N MET A 285 8.98 -2.37 7.33
CA MET A 285 8.34 -3.36 6.48
C MET A 285 7.61 -4.45 7.28
N SER A 286 8.27 -5.04 8.27
CA SER A 286 7.66 -6.08 9.11
C SER A 286 6.50 -5.55 9.96
N LEU A 287 6.60 -4.32 10.48
CA LEU A 287 5.48 -3.68 11.18
C LEU A 287 4.23 -3.58 10.29
N LEU A 288 4.40 -3.15 9.03
CA LEU A 288 3.29 -3.03 8.08
C LEU A 288 2.78 -4.41 7.61
N ALA A 289 3.66 -5.40 7.47
CA ALA A 289 3.28 -6.78 7.20
C ALA A 289 2.44 -7.37 8.35
N GLY A 290 2.84 -7.13 9.60
CA GLY A 290 2.07 -7.51 10.78
C GLY A 290 0.69 -6.89 10.84
N LEU A 291 0.60 -5.57 10.63
CA LEU A 291 -0.68 -4.86 10.53
C LEU A 291 -1.54 -5.42 9.39
N SER A 292 -0.94 -5.78 8.26
CA SER A 292 -1.64 -6.40 7.13
C SER A 292 -2.16 -7.80 7.46
N GLY A 293 -1.45 -8.58 8.28
CA GLY A 293 -1.92 -9.83 8.85
C GLY A 293 -3.17 -9.66 9.72
N LEU A 294 -3.18 -8.65 10.58
CA LEU A 294 -4.35 -8.33 11.41
C LEU A 294 -5.54 -7.87 10.56
N LEU A 295 -5.31 -6.98 9.59
CA LEU A 295 -6.33 -6.51 8.64
C LEU A 295 -6.95 -7.68 7.86
N ILE A 296 -6.11 -8.57 7.32
CA ILE A 296 -6.59 -9.71 6.52
C ILE A 296 -7.31 -10.73 7.39
N GLY A 297 -6.80 -11.00 8.59
CA GLY A 297 -7.49 -11.86 9.56
C GLY A 297 -8.88 -11.33 9.91
N ALA A 298 -9.02 -10.02 10.10
CA ALA A 298 -10.33 -9.42 10.36
C ALA A 298 -11.25 -9.41 9.13
N ARG A 299 -10.70 -9.21 7.93
CA ARG A 299 -11.47 -9.20 6.68
C ARG A 299 -12.03 -10.58 6.36
N ILE A 300 -11.18 -11.60 6.42
CA ILE A 300 -11.52 -12.98 6.05
C ILE A 300 -12.25 -13.69 7.20
N GLY A 301 -12.04 -13.25 8.45
CA GLY A 301 -12.59 -13.90 9.64
C GLY A 301 -11.90 -15.21 10.00
N SER A 302 -10.77 -15.52 9.38
CA SER A 302 -9.95 -16.71 9.68
C SER A 302 -8.52 -16.56 9.16
N ILE A 303 -7.62 -17.38 9.70
CA ILE A 303 -6.23 -17.50 9.26
C ILE A 303 -5.89 -18.97 9.06
N ASN A 304 -5.11 -19.27 8.01
CA ASN A 304 -4.57 -20.58 7.71
C ASN A 304 -3.11 -20.48 7.25
N GLY A 305 -2.46 -21.63 7.01
CA GLY A 305 -1.05 -21.70 6.63
C GLY A 305 -0.68 -21.12 5.26
N ASP A 306 -1.67 -20.74 4.46
CA ASP A 306 -1.50 -20.12 3.14
C ASP A 306 -1.88 -18.63 3.14
N THR A 307 -2.31 -18.09 4.28
CA THR A 307 -2.61 -16.67 4.40
C THR A 307 -1.35 -15.86 4.16
N GLY A 308 -1.44 -14.88 3.26
CA GLY A 308 -0.27 -14.09 2.84
C GLY A 308 0.60 -14.75 1.76
N ASN A 309 0.14 -15.81 1.10
CA ASN A 309 0.87 -16.37 -0.03
C ASN A 309 0.93 -15.40 -1.22
N SER A 310 2.12 -15.21 -1.81
CA SER A 310 2.38 -14.28 -2.92
C SER A 310 2.12 -12.81 -2.63
N PHE A 311 1.92 -12.43 -1.38
CA PHE A 311 1.63 -11.05 -0.99
C PHE A 311 2.84 -10.13 -1.20
N GLU A 312 4.04 -10.67 -1.04
CA GLU A 312 5.30 -10.03 -1.41
C GLU A 312 5.31 -9.64 -2.90
N MET A 313 4.78 -10.50 -3.79
CA MET A 313 4.75 -10.24 -5.24
C MET A 313 3.78 -9.11 -5.59
N ASP A 314 2.63 -9.04 -4.91
CA ASP A 314 1.68 -7.93 -5.10
C ASP A 314 2.27 -6.60 -4.61
N ALA A 315 2.97 -6.60 -3.48
CA ALA A 315 3.62 -5.40 -2.93
C ALA A 315 4.78 -4.91 -3.83
N ILE A 316 5.66 -5.82 -4.26
CA ILE A 316 6.76 -5.54 -5.20
C ILE A 316 6.18 -5.04 -6.53
N GLY A 317 5.17 -5.73 -7.05
CA GLY A 317 4.52 -5.39 -8.31
C GLY A 317 3.90 -4.00 -8.27
N SER A 318 3.21 -3.67 -7.17
CA SER A 318 2.64 -2.34 -6.95
C SER A 318 3.69 -1.24 -6.92
N CYS A 319 4.86 -1.51 -6.32
CA CYS A 319 5.96 -0.55 -6.28
C CYS A 319 6.52 -0.27 -7.68
N PHE A 320 6.80 -1.32 -8.46
CA PHE A 320 7.36 -1.16 -9.82
C PHE A 320 6.35 -0.60 -10.81
N ILE A 321 5.10 -1.09 -10.80
CA ILE A 321 3.98 -0.50 -11.57
C ILE A 321 3.71 0.93 -11.11
N GLY A 322 4.01 1.27 -9.85
CA GLY A 322 3.92 2.61 -9.31
C GLY A 322 5.10 3.54 -9.67
N GLY A 323 6.12 3.02 -10.36
CA GLY A 323 7.26 3.79 -10.86
C GLY A 323 8.41 3.91 -9.86
N ALA A 324 8.50 3.01 -8.88
CA ALA A 324 9.73 2.82 -8.13
C ALA A 324 10.80 2.21 -9.04
N SER A 325 12.04 2.67 -8.90
CA SER A 325 13.18 2.19 -9.68
C SER A 325 13.60 0.79 -9.20
N ALA A 326 13.81 -0.13 -10.14
CA ALA A 326 14.39 -1.45 -9.86
C ALA A 326 15.80 -1.38 -9.23
N TYR A 327 16.51 -0.26 -9.41
CA TYR A 327 17.84 -0.02 -8.86
C TYR A 327 17.81 0.84 -7.58
N GLY A 328 16.63 1.26 -7.13
CA GLY A 328 16.46 2.12 -5.96
C GLY A 328 16.67 3.61 -6.21
N GLY A 329 16.65 4.40 -5.13
CA GLY A 329 16.86 5.85 -5.17
C GLY A 329 15.73 6.69 -5.80
N SER A 330 14.69 6.06 -6.35
CA SER A 330 13.53 6.75 -6.93
C SER A 330 12.24 5.96 -6.75
N GLY A 331 11.14 6.68 -6.54
CA GLY A 331 9.80 6.15 -6.29
C GLY A 331 9.00 7.13 -5.42
N THR A 332 7.68 6.98 -5.37
CA THR A 332 6.85 7.79 -4.47
C THR A 332 5.70 6.97 -3.93
N VAL A 333 5.30 7.20 -2.68
CA VAL A 333 4.15 6.53 -2.07
C VAL A 333 2.88 6.71 -2.91
N GLY A 334 2.65 7.91 -3.46
CA GLY A 334 1.52 8.15 -4.35
C GLY A 334 1.54 7.31 -5.63
N GLY A 335 2.70 7.11 -6.24
CA GLY A 335 2.87 6.22 -7.39
C GLY A 335 2.57 4.77 -7.02
N VAL A 336 3.12 4.29 -5.90
CA VAL A 336 2.89 2.94 -5.40
C VAL A 336 1.41 2.67 -5.09
N VAL A 337 0.70 3.64 -4.52
CA VAL A 337 -0.76 3.54 -4.29
C VAL A 337 -1.52 3.42 -5.61
N VAL A 338 -1.15 4.19 -6.64
CA VAL A 338 -1.73 4.05 -7.99
C VAL A 338 -1.47 2.65 -8.56
N GLY A 339 -0.26 2.12 -8.38
CA GLY A 339 0.10 0.75 -8.80
C GLY A 339 -0.71 -0.33 -8.08
N ALA A 340 -0.87 -0.20 -6.77
CA ALA A 340 -1.68 -1.13 -5.96
C ALA A 340 -3.16 -1.11 -6.36
N ILE A 341 -3.73 0.08 -6.61
CA ILE A 341 -5.11 0.21 -7.11
C ILE A 341 -5.22 -0.39 -8.51
N LEU A 342 -4.22 -0.19 -9.38
CA LEU A 342 -4.21 -0.77 -10.72
C LEU A 342 -4.28 -2.30 -10.66
N LEU A 343 -3.42 -2.94 -9.86
CA LEU A 343 -3.49 -4.39 -9.63
C LEU A 343 -4.83 -4.81 -9.02
N GLY A 344 -5.38 -4.02 -8.11
CA GLY A 344 -6.69 -4.28 -7.52
C GLY A 344 -7.84 -4.27 -8.53
N VAL A 345 -7.84 -3.31 -9.44
CA VAL A 345 -8.83 -3.19 -10.51
C VAL A 345 -8.73 -4.37 -11.46
N ILE A 346 -7.51 -4.79 -11.81
CA ILE A 346 -7.24 -5.98 -12.62
C ILE A 346 -7.84 -7.22 -11.94
N ASN A 347 -7.50 -7.48 -10.67
CA ASN A 347 -7.98 -8.65 -9.94
C ASN A 347 -9.50 -8.66 -9.82
N GLN A 348 -10.08 -7.53 -9.40
CA GLN A 348 -11.52 -7.42 -9.19
C GLN A 348 -12.28 -7.55 -10.51
N GLY A 349 -11.79 -6.95 -11.59
CA GLY A 349 -12.41 -7.01 -12.91
C GLY A 349 -12.39 -8.42 -13.51
N MET A 350 -11.27 -9.14 -13.41
CA MET A 350 -11.18 -10.54 -13.83
C MET A 350 -12.08 -11.45 -12.97
N SER A 351 -12.09 -11.23 -11.65
CA SER A 351 -12.94 -11.97 -10.72
C SER A 351 -14.44 -11.77 -11.02
N ILE A 352 -14.88 -10.56 -11.37
CA ILE A 352 -16.28 -10.28 -11.76
C ILE A 352 -16.67 -11.03 -13.04
N LYS A 353 -15.73 -11.25 -13.96
CA LYS A 353 -15.95 -12.05 -15.18
C LYS A 353 -15.85 -13.56 -14.96
N GLY A 354 -15.60 -14.00 -13.73
CA GLY A 354 -15.51 -15.42 -13.40
C GLY A 354 -14.22 -16.08 -13.87
N LEU A 355 -13.17 -15.30 -14.16
CA LEU A 355 -11.85 -15.87 -14.42
C LEU A 355 -11.25 -16.41 -13.11
N ASP A 356 -10.67 -17.60 -13.19
CA ASP A 356 -10.00 -18.23 -12.06
C ASP A 356 -8.69 -17.50 -11.71
N ASN A 357 -8.20 -17.76 -10.49
CA ASN A 357 -7.03 -17.08 -9.95
C ASN A 357 -5.75 -17.33 -10.79
N ASN A 358 -5.66 -18.44 -11.52
CA ASN A 358 -4.47 -18.74 -12.34
C ASN A 358 -4.29 -17.72 -13.46
N TRP A 359 -5.37 -17.35 -14.17
CA TRP A 359 -5.31 -16.29 -15.18
C TRP A 359 -4.95 -14.93 -14.58
N GLN A 360 -5.35 -14.68 -13.34
CA GLN A 360 -4.98 -13.45 -12.66
C GLN A 360 -3.46 -13.38 -12.45
N TYR A 361 -2.80 -14.48 -12.08
CA TYR A 361 -1.33 -14.53 -11.99
C TYR A 361 -0.63 -14.28 -13.32
N VAL A 362 -1.13 -14.87 -14.41
CA VAL A 362 -0.57 -14.65 -15.76
C VAL A 362 -0.63 -13.17 -16.14
N VAL A 363 -1.80 -12.54 -15.96
CA VAL A 363 -1.98 -11.12 -16.28
C VAL A 363 -1.14 -10.22 -15.38
N LYS A 364 -1.09 -10.49 -14.07
CA LYS A 364 -0.24 -9.75 -13.12
C LYS A 364 1.23 -9.81 -13.54
N GLY A 365 1.74 -10.99 -13.89
CA GLY A 365 3.12 -11.17 -14.33
C GLY A 365 3.43 -10.40 -15.61
N ALA A 366 2.53 -10.46 -16.59
CA ALA A 366 2.69 -9.72 -17.85
C ALA A 366 2.69 -8.20 -17.64
N VAL A 367 1.75 -7.68 -16.84
CA VAL A 367 1.66 -6.24 -16.53
C VAL A 367 2.89 -5.75 -15.79
N LEU A 368 3.37 -6.52 -14.80
CA LEU A 368 4.60 -6.20 -14.08
C LEU A 368 5.81 -6.14 -15.02
N LEU A 369 5.97 -7.16 -15.88
CA LEU A 369 7.08 -7.20 -16.83
C LEU A 369 7.07 -5.99 -17.78
N VAL A 370 5.90 -5.63 -18.32
CA VAL A 370 5.73 -4.45 -19.17
C VAL A 370 6.10 -3.17 -18.42
N ALA A 371 5.66 -3.01 -17.16
CA ALA A 371 5.98 -1.85 -16.35
C ALA A 371 7.49 -1.72 -16.11
N VAL A 372 8.16 -2.81 -15.76
CA VAL A 372 9.61 -2.84 -15.53
C VAL A 372 10.40 -2.58 -16.81
N ILE A 373 10.00 -3.18 -17.94
CA ILE A 373 10.64 -2.91 -19.24
C ILE A 373 10.55 -1.42 -19.57
N PHE A 374 9.37 -0.82 -19.39
CA PHE A 374 9.18 0.60 -19.66
C PHE A 374 10.06 1.48 -18.77
N ASP A 375 10.20 1.14 -17.49
CA ASP A 375 11.08 1.86 -16.55
C ASP A 375 12.56 1.73 -16.96
N VAL A 376 13.05 0.51 -17.19
CA VAL A 376 14.46 0.25 -17.56
C VAL A 376 14.82 0.92 -18.88
N VAL A 377 13.98 0.80 -19.91
CA VAL A 377 14.25 1.40 -21.23
C VAL A 377 14.17 2.93 -21.16
N SER A 378 13.27 3.48 -20.35
CA SER A 378 13.15 4.93 -20.17
C SER A 378 14.36 5.49 -19.40
N ASN A 379 14.85 4.78 -18.39
CA ASN A 379 15.97 5.22 -17.55
C ASN A 379 17.33 5.06 -18.25
N LYS A 380 17.53 4.02 -19.07
CA LYS A 380 18.73 3.87 -19.93
C LYS A 380 18.92 5.06 -20.88
N LYS A 381 17.82 5.61 -21.42
CA LYS A 381 17.87 6.81 -22.29
C LYS A 381 18.23 8.11 -21.55
N THR A 382 18.21 8.11 -20.21
CA THR A 382 18.51 9.28 -19.37
C THR A 382 19.84 9.20 -18.61
N GLY A 383 20.65 8.15 -18.83
CA GLY A 383 21.99 8.02 -18.25
C GLY A 383 22.03 7.76 -16.74
N LYS A 384 20.92 7.32 -16.13
CA LYS A 384 20.84 6.99 -14.69
C LYS A 384 21.13 5.53 -14.35
N ALA A 385 21.41 4.71 -15.36
CA ALA A 385 21.86 3.33 -15.21
C ALA A 385 23.34 3.30 -15.57
N GLY A 386 24.20 3.63 -14.60
CA GLY A 386 25.65 3.67 -14.72
C GLY A 386 26.26 3.66 -13.34
#